data_AF-A0A383DX52-F1
#
_entry.id   AF-A0A383DX52-F1
#
_cell.length_a   1.000
_cell.length_b   1.000
_cell.length_c   1.000
_cell.angle_alpha   90.00
_cell.angle_beta   90.00
_cell.angle_gamma   90.00
#
_symmetry.space_group_name_H-M   'P 1'
#
loop_
_entity.id
_entity.type
_entity.pdbx_description
1 polymer ?
#
loop_
_entity_poly.entity_id
_entity_poly.type
_entity_poly.pdbx_seq_one_letter_code
_entity_poly.pdbx_strand_id
1 'polypeptide(L)'
;MLDNLNLNKVLFLDIETVPSEYNFEELDSIFQKLWEEKTIWQRKDEFTPSEYYKKKAGIMAEFAKIICISVGYLFTEKGESHFRIKSFY
;
A
#
# COMPACT_ATOMS: atom_id res chain seq x y z
N MET A 1 -24.33 1.74 -11.16
CA MET A 1 -24.00 1.48 -9.72
C MET A 1 -23.24 2.65 -9.13
N LEU A 2 -22.26 3.20 -9.85
CA LEU A 2 -21.54 4.42 -9.46
C LEU A 2 -22.39 5.70 -9.55
N ASP A 3 -23.40 5.73 -10.42
CA ASP A 3 -24.21 6.94 -10.69
C ASP A 3 -25.11 7.38 -9.51
N ASN A 4 -25.40 6.47 -8.58
CA ASN A 4 -26.20 6.74 -7.39
C ASN A 4 -25.33 6.89 -6.12
N LEU A 5 -24.00 6.95 -6.26
CA LEU A 5 -23.08 7.06 -5.14
C LEU A 5 -23.12 8.48 -4.56
N ASN A 6 -23.58 8.61 -3.33
CA ASN A 6 -23.48 9.87 -2.61
C ASN A 6 -22.03 10.11 -2.20
N LEU A 7 -21.33 11.00 -2.92
CA LEU A 7 -19.92 11.31 -2.71
C LEU A 7 -19.61 11.89 -1.32
N ASN A 8 -20.59 12.51 -0.65
CA ASN A 8 -20.43 12.98 0.73
C ASN A 8 -20.35 11.83 1.75
N LYS A 9 -20.59 10.58 1.32
CA LYS A 9 -20.45 9.36 2.12
C LYS A 9 -19.25 8.50 1.66
N VAL A 10 -18.36 9.06 0.85
CA VAL A 10 -17.15 8.38 0.35
C VAL A 10 -15.94 8.95 1.05
N LEU A 11 -15.10 8.08 1.61
CA LEU A 11 -13.77 8.41 2.09
C LEU A 11 -12.76 8.04 0.99
N PHE A 12 -11.97 9.01 0.57
CA PHE A 12 -10.89 8.82 -0.38
C PHE A 12 -9.62 8.50 0.40
N LEU A 13 -8.99 7.38 0.06
CA LEU A 13 -7.76 6.92 0.69
C LEU A 13 -6.72 6.71 -0.40
N ASP A 14 -5.54 7.26 -0.17
CA ASP A 14 -4.36 7.04 -0.99
C ASP A 14 -3.20 6.71 -0.04
N ILE A 15 -2.48 5.62 -0.32
CA ILE A 15 -1.49 5.04 0.58
C ILE A 15 -0.23 4.77 -0.21
N GLU A 16 0.87 5.39 0.21
CA GLU A 16 2.19 5.13 -0.35
C GLU A 16 3.01 4.29 0.62
N THR A 17 3.63 3.26 0.08
CA THR A 17 4.37 2.25 0.83
C THR A 17 5.76 2.04 0.26
N VAL A 18 6.68 1.67 1.13
CA VAL A 18 8.04 1.23 0.77
C VAL A 18 8.32 -0.11 1.42
N PRO A 19 9.32 -0.89 0.96
CA PRO A 19 9.75 -2.09 1.66
C PRO A 19 10.02 -1.84 3.16
N SER A 20 9.71 -2.81 4.01
CA SER A 20 9.97 -2.71 5.46
C SER A 20 11.47 -2.51 5.72
N GLU A 21 12.28 -3.33 5.06
CA GLU A 21 13.74 -3.22 4.98
C GLU A 21 14.22 -2.97 3.55
N TYR A 22 15.36 -2.31 3.38
CA TYR A 22 15.84 -1.90 2.05
C TYR A 22 16.28 -3.10 1.20
N ASN A 23 16.97 -4.05 1.82
CA ASN A 23 17.39 -5.30 1.20
C ASN A 23 16.67 -6.51 1.83
N PHE A 24 16.54 -7.59 1.06
CA PHE A 24 15.98 -8.85 1.56
C PHE A 24 16.82 -9.42 2.71
N GLU A 25 18.14 -9.26 2.63
CA GLU A 25 19.11 -9.76 3.60
C GLU A 25 19.04 -9.02 4.95
N GLU A 26 18.40 -7.84 4.97
CA GLU A 26 18.17 -7.05 6.19
C GLU A 26 16.90 -7.48 6.94
N LEU A 27 15.99 -8.24 6.29
CA LEU A 27 14.85 -8.85 6.98
C LEU A 27 15.34 -9.83 8.04
N ASP A 28 14.59 -9.96 9.12
CA ASP A 28 14.81 -11.05 10.06
C ASP A 28 14.58 -12.41 9.39
N SER A 29 15.18 -13.45 9.97
CA SER A 29 15.17 -14.80 9.39
C SER A 29 13.75 -15.39 9.26
N ILE A 30 12.81 -14.98 10.10
CA ILE A 30 11.41 -15.42 10.00
C ILE A 30 10.76 -14.76 8.79
N PHE A 31 10.93 -13.45 8.61
CA PHE A 31 10.38 -12.72 7.46
C PHE A 31 11.04 -13.12 6.13
N GLN A 32 12.34 -13.43 6.11
CA GLN A 32 12.99 -14.00 4.93
C GLN A 32 12.29 -15.29 4.49
N LYS A 33 12.08 -16.22 5.43
CA LYS A 33 11.39 -17.49 5.16
C LYS A 33 9.95 -17.28 4.71
N LEU A 34 9.21 -16.38 5.38
CA LEU A 34 7.82 -16.07 5.01
C LEU A 34 7.73 -15.46 3.60
N TRP A 35 8.67 -14.58 3.25
CA TRP A 35 8.75 -14.00 1.91
C TRP A 35 9.02 -15.08 0.86
N GLU A 36 9.99 -15.95 1.12
CA GLU A 36 10.32 -17.06 0.24
C GLU A 36 9.10 -17.93 -0.03
N GLU A 37 8.44 -18.41 1.02
CA GLU A 37 7.28 -19.30 0.92
C GLU A 37 6.10 -18.62 0.21
N LYS A 38 5.80 -17.36 0.55
CA LYS A 38 4.66 -16.63 -0.02
C LYS A 38 4.82 -16.33 -1.50
N THR A 39 6.05 -16.04 -1.93
CA THR A 39 6.31 -15.54 -3.29
C THR A 39 6.63 -16.64 -4.30
N ILE A 40 6.83 -17.91 -3.89
CA ILE A 40 7.15 -19.05 -4.78
C ILE A 40 6.30 -19.04 -6.06
N TRP A 41 4.98 -18.98 -5.94
CA TRP A 41 4.08 -19.03 -7.09
C TRP A 41 4.13 -17.79 -7.98
N GLN A 42 4.45 -16.63 -7.40
CA GLN A 42 4.46 -15.35 -8.10
C GLN A 42 5.80 -15.07 -8.80
N ARG A 43 6.91 -15.50 -8.19
CA ARG A 43 8.27 -15.34 -8.73
C ARG A 43 8.68 -16.48 -9.66
N LYS A 44 8.03 -17.65 -9.53
CA LYS A 44 8.36 -18.89 -10.26
C LYS A 44 9.86 -19.20 -10.14
N ASP A 45 10.44 -19.81 -11.16
CA ASP A 45 11.89 -20.03 -11.27
C ASP A 45 12.62 -18.88 -11.98
N GLU A 46 11.92 -17.76 -12.24
CA GLU A 46 12.48 -16.62 -12.98
C GLU A 46 13.28 -15.66 -12.09
N PHE A 47 12.92 -15.55 -10.82
CA PHE A 47 13.58 -14.65 -9.86
C PHE A 47 13.93 -15.35 -8.56
N THR A 48 15.10 -15.02 -8.03
CA THR A 48 15.46 -15.34 -6.65
C THR A 48 14.57 -14.56 -5.67
N PRO A 49 14.44 -15.02 -4.41
CA PRO A 49 13.69 -14.29 -3.37
C PRO A 49 14.14 -12.84 -3.21
N SER A 50 15.45 -12.59 -3.19
CA SER A 50 16.05 -11.25 -3.06
C SER A 50 15.75 -10.34 -4.26
N GLU A 51 15.86 -10.85 -5.49
CA GLU A 51 15.50 -10.09 -6.70
C GLU A 51 14.01 -9.76 -6.75
N TYR A 52 13.17 -10.70 -6.33
CA TYR A 52 11.73 -10.49 -6.28
C TYR A 52 11.34 -9.48 -5.19
N TYR A 53 12.03 -9.52 -4.04
CA TYR A 53 11.87 -8.56 -2.94
C TYR A 53 12.05 -7.12 -3.42
N LYS A 54 13.14 -6.83 -4.15
CA LYS A 54 13.39 -5.50 -4.72
C LYS A 54 12.27 -5.00 -5.65
N LYS A 55 11.50 -5.90 -6.27
CA LYS A 55 10.41 -5.55 -7.19
C LYS A 55 9.05 -5.39 -6.51
N LYS A 56 8.81 -6.09 -5.39
CA LYS A 56 7.46 -6.33 -4.88
C LYS A 56 7.29 -6.12 -3.38
N ALA A 57 8.36 -6.01 -2.60
CA ALA A 57 8.25 -5.86 -1.15
C ALA A 57 7.38 -4.68 -0.74
N GLY A 58 7.57 -3.53 -1.41
CA GLY A 58 6.82 -2.32 -1.12
C GLY A 58 5.31 -2.39 -1.38
N ILE A 59 4.80 -3.41 -2.08
CA ILE A 59 3.35 -3.54 -2.36
C ILE A 59 2.67 -4.67 -1.57
N MET A 60 3.44 -5.49 -0.85
CA MET A 60 2.91 -6.58 -0.03
C MET A 60 2.84 -6.08 1.41
N ALA A 61 1.64 -5.93 1.96
CA ALA A 61 1.40 -5.25 3.23
C ALA A 61 2.21 -5.79 4.41
N GLU A 62 2.55 -7.08 4.41
CA GLU A 62 3.38 -7.69 5.46
C GLU A 62 4.86 -7.31 5.37
N PHE A 63 5.33 -6.91 4.18
CA PHE A 63 6.74 -6.60 3.89
C PHE A 63 6.93 -5.13 3.51
N ALA A 64 5.93 -4.31 3.78
CA ALA A 64 5.92 -2.90 3.45
C ALA A 64 5.63 -2.08 4.71
N LYS A 65 6.18 -0.88 4.74
CA LYS A 65 5.80 0.16 5.70
C LYS A 65 5.16 1.32 4.97
N ILE A 66 4.15 1.90 5.61
CA ILE A 66 3.46 3.08 5.10
C ILE A 66 4.32 4.30 5.39
N ILE A 67 4.55 5.12 4.37
CA ILE A 67 5.30 6.38 4.47
C ILE A 67 4.41 7.60 4.26
N CYS A 68 3.22 7.40 3.70
CA CYS A 68 2.22 8.45 3.54
C CYS A 68 0.83 7.82 3.50
N ILE A 69 -0.11 8.42 4.22
CA ILE A 69 -1.55 8.17 4.06
C ILE A 69 -2.22 9.51 3.81
N SER A 70 -2.91 9.63 2.69
CA SER A 70 -3.79 10.76 2.41
C SER A 70 -5.24 10.36 2.58
N VAL A 71 -5.96 11.15 3.36
CA VAL A 71 -7.38 10.94 3.66
C VAL A 71 -8.16 12.17 3.17
N GLY A 72 -9.11 11.93 2.27
CA GLY A 72 -9.95 12.95 1.68
C GLY A 72 -11.44 12.66 1.88
N TYR A 73 -12.25 13.71 2.02
CA TYR A 73 -13.71 13.59 1.97
C TYR A 73 -14.33 14.83 1.34
N LEU A 74 -15.53 14.63 0.77
CA LEU A 74 -16.37 15.69 0.24
C LEU A 74 -17.42 16.07 1.26
N PHE A 75 -17.71 17.36 1.38
CA PHE A 75 -18.81 17.86 2.19
C PHE A 75 -19.41 19.11 1.54
N THR A 76 -20.66 19.40 1.87
CA THR A 76 -21.37 20.57 1.36
C THR A 76 -21.60 21.57 2.48
N GLU A 77 -21.19 22.82 2.29
CA GLU A 77 -21.40 23.91 3.23
C GLU A 77 -22.02 25.09 2.48
N LYS A 78 -23.15 25.63 2.96
CA LYS A 78 -23.87 26.76 2.34
C LYS A 78 -24.22 26.58 0.84
N GLY A 79 -24.39 25.33 0.40
CA GLY A 79 -24.69 24.99 -0.99
C GLY A 79 -23.46 24.84 -1.89
N GLU A 80 -22.25 25.05 -1.37
CA GLU A 80 -20.98 24.84 -2.07
C GLU A 80 -20.37 23.50 -1.67
N SER A 81 -19.81 22.79 -2.65
CA SER A 81 -19.13 21.51 -2.42
C SER A 81 -17.64 21.75 -2.17
N HIS A 82 -17.14 21.20 -1.08
CA HIS A 82 -15.75 21.30 -0.67
C HIS A 82 -15.09 19.93 -0.63
N PHE A 83 -13.82 19.87 -1.05
CA PHE A 83 -12.97 18.71 -0.87
C PHE A 83 -11.92 19.03 0.18
N ARG A 84 -11.93 18.28 1.29
CA ARG A 84 -10.91 18.40 2.33
C ARG A 84 -10.02 17.18 2.29
N ILE A 85 -8.72 17.41 2.21
CA ILE A 85 -7.70 16.37 2.24
C ILE A 85 -6.68 16.66 3.34
N LYS A 86 -6.17 15.60 3.96
CA LYS A 86 -5.03 15.66 4.87
C LYS A 86 -4.12 14.45 4.65
N SER A 87 -2.83 14.70 4.62
CA SER A 87 -1.80 13.66 4.55
C SER A 87 -1.11 13.49 5.90
N PHE A 88 -0.74 12.25 6.20
CA PHE A 88 0.04 11.82 7.37
C PHE A 88 1.29 11.13 6.85
N TYR A 89 2.45 11.45 7.42
CA TYR A 89 3.77 10.95 7.02
C TYR A 89 4.49 10.34 8.21
#